data_AF-A0A7S1GPK4-F1
#
_entry.id   AF-A0A7S1GPK4-F1
#
_cell.length_a   1.000
_cell.length_b   1.000
_cell.length_c   1.000
_cell.angle_alpha   90.00
_cell.angle_beta   90.00
_cell.angle_gamma   90.00
#
_symmetry.space_group_name_H-M   'P 1'
#
loop_
_entity.id
_entity.type
_entity.pdbx_description
1 polymer ?
#
loop_
_entity_poly.entity_id
_entity_poly.type
_entity_poly.pdbx_seq_one_letter_code
_entity_poly.pdbx_strand_id
1 'polypeptide(L)'
;FGPGRGFVFDGIANTVESQLAPTSQVGDERPKLSLDGSSILAKLLLKFVFGTYQKDMSLSIPAMLCLENLYRHTVLLRMEEDEEGEGGDVDVDMNHSSSSFSVEGNALVSHVPDKELWQKITVAFYSVCRSPDPPASRQGTDCFQRFIASTKMDSLPDETWLTILHLIVMKQPPVRNEVARINCCAILGKVLLMTIAHLSESRDNWEDLTDIVNQMAVLTGENLREGRRGTVSPLFESTLQSITFLSNHMVSEEFSGDKEYGTWVSDTLLSELEKVGAGGGSVKNVAATTRPAPHGDSTQEAMTGAAPSSSTTIDPKVGERKQQANTAAVDQAVATQGDAAEGP
;
A
#
# COMPACT_ATOMS: atom_id res chain seq x y z
N PHE A 1 -31.56 6.02 13.46
CA PHE A 1 -30.81 6.75 12.42
C PHE A 1 -30.51 5.93 11.16
N GLY A 2 -30.79 4.62 11.10
CA GLY A 2 -30.55 3.79 9.89
C GLY A 2 -31.09 4.38 8.56
N PRO A 3 -32.36 4.83 8.49
CA PRO A 3 -32.91 5.40 7.25
C PRO A 3 -32.30 6.74 6.84
N GLY A 4 -31.98 7.61 7.81
CA GLY A 4 -31.41 8.93 7.54
C GLY A 4 -29.97 8.88 7.03
N ARG A 5 -29.19 7.87 7.45
CA ARG A 5 -27.83 7.66 6.97
C ARG A 5 -27.79 7.27 5.50
N GLY A 6 -28.66 6.32 5.10
CA GLY A 6 -28.82 5.94 3.70
C GLY A 6 -29.18 7.16 2.85
N PHE A 7 -30.18 7.94 3.29
CA PHE A 7 -30.56 9.17 2.60
C PHE A 7 -29.42 10.18 2.41
N VAL A 8 -28.59 10.41 3.45
CA VAL A 8 -27.42 11.30 3.34
C VAL A 8 -26.39 10.73 2.36
N PHE A 9 -26.12 9.42 2.45
CA PHE A 9 -25.21 8.77 1.52
C PHE A 9 -25.70 8.86 0.07
N ASP A 10 -26.99 8.57 -0.17
CA ASP A 10 -27.60 8.62 -1.50
C ASP A 10 -27.52 10.05 -2.08
N GLY A 11 -27.70 11.08 -1.25
CA GLY A 11 -27.51 12.47 -1.66
C GLY A 11 -26.06 12.78 -2.08
N ILE A 12 -25.07 12.28 -1.32
CA ILE A 12 -23.65 12.42 -1.67
C ILE A 12 -23.34 11.64 -2.95
N ALA A 13 -23.74 10.37 -3.03
CA ALA A 13 -23.49 9.50 -4.18
C ALA A 13 -24.09 10.11 -5.46
N ASN A 14 -25.34 10.56 -5.41
CA ASN A 14 -25.99 11.24 -6.53
C ASN A 14 -25.27 12.54 -6.93
N THR A 15 -24.76 13.29 -5.96
CA THR A 15 -23.95 14.49 -6.25
C THR A 15 -22.65 14.10 -6.98
N VAL A 16 -21.95 13.07 -6.51
CA VAL A 16 -20.74 12.58 -7.18
C VAL A 16 -21.06 12.05 -8.58
N GLU A 17 -22.08 11.20 -8.74
CA GLU A 17 -22.45 10.61 -10.03
C GLU A 17 -22.93 11.66 -11.05
N SER A 18 -23.76 12.61 -10.64
CA SER A 18 -24.28 13.65 -11.55
C SER A 18 -23.21 14.60 -12.10
N GLN A 19 -22.10 14.74 -11.36
CA GLN A 19 -20.95 15.58 -11.69
C GLN A 19 -19.92 14.86 -12.55
N LEU A 20 -19.90 13.52 -12.50
CA LEU A 20 -18.94 12.68 -13.21
C LEU A 20 -19.53 11.96 -14.43
N ALA A 21 -20.84 12.10 -14.65
CA ALA A 21 -21.47 11.57 -15.84
C ALA A 21 -20.86 12.23 -17.09
N PRO A 22 -20.42 11.44 -18.10
CA PRO A 22 -19.82 11.98 -19.31
C PRO A 22 -20.83 12.90 -20.00
N THR A 23 -20.51 14.18 -20.11
CA THR A 23 -21.30 15.22 -20.78
C THR A 23 -21.36 14.91 -22.27
N SER A 24 -22.29 14.03 -22.64
CA SER A 24 -22.49 13.57 -24.01
C SER A 24 -23.38 14.54 -24.82
N GLN A 25 -23.72 15.70 -24.25
CA GLN A 25 -24.55 16.70 -24.92
C GLN A 25 -23.84 18.05 -25.01
N VAL A 26 -23.65 18.48 -26.26
CA VAL A 26 -23.21 19.80 -26.67
C VAL A 26 -24.16 20.84 -26.07
N GLY A 27 -23.73 21.53 -25.01
CA GLY A 27 -24.45 22.66 -24.40
C GLY A 27 -24.93 22.49 -22.95
N ASP A 28 -24.63 21.39 -22.26
CA ASP A 28 -25.01 21.23 -20.85
C ASP A 28 -23.93 21.86 -19.93
N GLU A 29 -24.04 23.17 -19.67
CA GLU A 29 -23.25 23.91 -18.67
C GLU A 29 -23.64 23.49 -17.24
N ARG A 30 -23.42 22.23 -16.89
CA ARG A 30 -23.58 21.81 -15.50
C ARG A 30 -22.46 22.42 -14.66
N PRO A 31 -22.76 23.04 -13.52
CA PRO A 31 -21.74 23.52 -12.61
C PRO A 31 -20.88 22.34 -12.18
N LYS A 32 -19.60 22.34 -12.54
CA LYS A 32 -18.62 21.35 -12.06
C LYS A 32 -18.50 21.48 -10.54
N LEU A 33 -18.39 20.35 -9.84
CA LEU A 33 -18.08 20.34 -8.41
C LEU A 33 -16.73 21.03 -8.18
N SER A 34 -16.67 22.03 -7.31
CA SER A 34 -15.43 22.73 -7.00
C SER A 34 -14.45 21.84 -6.21
N LEU A 35 -13.18 22.23 -6.14
CA LEU A 35 -12.17 21.55 -5.31
C LEU A 35 -12.55 21.51 -3.83
N ASP A 36 -13.04 22.63 -3.30
CA ASP A 36 -13.52 22.71 -1.91
C ASP A 36 -14.70 21.77 -1.66
N GLY A 37 -15.66 21.75 -2.59
CA GLY A 37 -16.78 20.82 -2.54
C GLY A 37 -16.31 19.36 -2.57
N SER A 38 -15.35 19.05 -3.44
CA SER A 38 -14.75 17.71 -3.53
C SER A 38 -14.03 17.31 -2.24
N SER A 39 -13.27 18.22 -1.63
CA SER A 39 -12.60 17.97 -0.34
C SER A 39 -13.59 17.67 0.78
N ILE A 40 -14.70 18.42 0.85
CA ILE A 40 -15.76 18.21 1.85
C ILE A 40 -16.43 16.84 1.64
N LEU A 41 -16.81 16.52 0.40
CA LEU A 41 -17.43 15.23 0.08
C LEU A 41 -16.48 14.07 0.37
N ALA A 42 -15.19 14.20 0.08
CA ALA A 42 -14.20 13.17 0.38
C ALA A 42 -14.09 12.91 1.89
N LYS A 43 -14.05 13.96 2.72
CA LYS A 43 -14.07 13.84 4.18
C LYS A 43 -15.32 13.13 4.70
N LEU A 44 -16.48 13.41 4.11
CA LEU A 44 -17.73 12.71 4.46
C LEU A 44 -17.68 11.24 4.03
N LEU A 45 -17.25 10.95 2.81
CA LEU A 45 -17.13 9.57 2.30
C LEU A 45 -16.16 8.73 3.14
N LEU A 46 -15.02 9.29 3.57
CA LEU A 46 -14.09 8.63 4.49
C LEU A 46 -14.79 8.20 5.78
N LYS A 47 -15.68 9.02 6.35
CA LYS A 47 -16.47 8.66 7.53
C LYS A 47 -17.38 7.44 7.29
N PHE A 48 -17.93 7.29 6.08
CA PHE A 48 -18.71 6.11 5.69
C PHE A 48 -17.82 4.88 5.50
N VAL A 49 -16.65 5.02 4.87
CA VAL A 49 -15.70 3.91 4.67
C VAL A 49 -15.24 3.33 6.01
N PHE A 50 -14.86 4.19 6.97
CA PHE A 50 -14.42 3.75 8.29
C PHE A 50 -15.57 3.34 9.23
N GLY A 51 -16.83 3.44 8.79
CA GLY A 51 -17.99 3.11 9.63
C GLY A 51 -18.07 3.96 10.90
N THR A 52 -17.53 5.18 10.88
CA THR A 52 -17.55 6.09 12.06
C THR A 52 -18.97 6.33 12.59
N TYR A 53 -19.97 6.22 11.71
CA TYR A 53 -21.37 6.15 12.07
C TYR A 53 -21.73 4.76 12.60
N GLN A 54 -21.69 4.62 13.93
CA GLN A 54 -22.19 3.44 14.66
C GLN A 54 -21.50 2.11 14.32
N LYS A 55 -20.26 2.15 13.80
CA LYS A 55 -19.49 0.96 13.35
C LYS A 55 -20.18 0.18 12.23
N ASP A 56 -21.10 0.82 11.52
CA ASP A 56 -21.85 0.19 10.44
C ASP A 56 -21.09 0.34 9.12
N MET A 57 -20.56 -0.80 8.65
CA MET A 57 -19.75 -0.92 7.43
C MET A 57 -20.60 -1.21 6.18
N SER A 58 -21.94 -1.23 6.27
CA SER A 58 -22.82 -1.54 5.13
C SER A 58 -22.61 -0.63 3.92
N LEU A 59 -22.17 0.60 4.15
CA LEU A 59 -21.89 1.60 3.12
C LEU A 59 -20.40 1.77 2.81
N SER A 60 -19.51 0.93 3.37
CA SER A 60 -18.07 1.13 3.18
C SER A 60 -17.63 0.92 1.74
N ILE A 61 -18.18 -0.11 1.08
CA ILE A 61 -17.94 -0.40 -0.33
C ILE A 61 -18.44 0.73 -1.24
N PRO A 62 -19.74 1.11 -1.22
CA PRO A 62 -20.22 2.14 -2.14
C PRO A 62 -19.55 3.49 -1.85
N ALA A 63 -19.25 3.82 -0.59
CA ALA A 63 -18.50 5.03 -0.27
C ALA A 63 -17.06 5.01 -0.81
N MET A 64 -16.38 3.86 -0.77
CA MET A 64 -15.04 3.68 -1.34
C MET A 64 -15.04 3.92 -2.85
N LEU A 65 -16.04 3.40 -3.58
CA LEU A 65 -16.18 3.61 -5.02
C LEU A 65 -16.48 5.07 -5.36
N CYS A 66 -17.38 5.73 -4.62
CA CYS A 66 -17.61 7.17 -4.76
C CYS A 66 -16.33 7.97 -4.52
N LEU A 67 -15.52 7.56 -3.54
CA LEU A 67 -14.27 8.22 -3.19
C LEU A 67 -13.19 8.06 -4.28
N GLU A 68 -13.09 6.88 -4.90
CA GLU A 68 -12.22 6.65 -6.08
C GLU A 68 -12.58 7.61 -7.22
N ASN A 69 -13.87 7.71 -7.53
CA ASN A 69 -14.37 8.56 -8.60
C ASN A 69 -14.19 10.06 -8.29
N LEU A 70 -14.49 10.47 -7.06
CA LEU A 70 -14.31 11.84 -6.60
C LEU A 70 -12.84 12.27 -6.60
N TYR A 71 -11.92 11.36 -6.25
CA TYR A 71 -10.50 11.65 -6.31
C TYR A 71 -10.02 11.84 -7.75
N ARG A 72 -10.44 10.97 -8.69
CA ARG A 72 -10.14 11.15 -10.12
C ARG A 72 -10.60 12.51 -10.63
N HIS A 73 -11.81 12.94 -10.25
CA HIS A 73 -12.32 14.28 -10.57
C HIS A 73 -11.44 15.40 -10.03
N THR A 74 -11.04 15.28 -8.76
CA THR A 74 -10.18 16.27 -8.10
C THR A 74 -8.85 16.41 -8.82
N VAL A 75 -8.28 15.30 -9.31
CA VAL A 75 -7.08 15.31 -10.14
C VAL A 75 -7.33 16.06 -11.45
N LEU A 76 -8.42 15.78 -12.16
CA LEU A 76 -8.73 16.44 -13.44
C LEU A 76 -8.88 17.96 -13.27
N LEU A 77 -9.62 18.41 -12.26
CA LEU A 77 -9.78 19.84 -11.99
C LEU A 77 -8.43 20.55 -11.74
N ARG A 78 -7.50 19.88 -11.06
CA ARG A 78 -6.18 20.44 -10.77
C ARG A 78 -5.31 20.53 -12.02
N MET A 79 -5.41 19.52 -12.90
CA MET A 79 -4.73 19.57 -14.20
C MET A 79 -5.27 20.72 -15.07
N GLU A 80 -6.58 20.97 -15.06
CA GLU A 80 -7.19 22.12 -15.76
C GLU A 80 -6.67 23.47 -15.20
N GLU A 81 -6.54 23.62 -13.86
CA GLU A 81 -6.01 24.84 -13.24
C GLU A 81 -4.54 25.13 -13.62
N ASP A 82 -3.71 24.08 -13.72
CA ASP A 82 -2.29 24.21 -14.07
C ASP A 82 -2.10 24.63 -15.53
N GLU A 83 -2.93 24.11 -16.45
CA GLU A 83 -2.88 24.47 -17.88
C GLU A 83 -3.32 25.92 -18.15
N GLU A 84 -4.31 26.42 -17.41
CA GLU A 84 -4.75 27.83 -17.53
C GLU A 84 -3.71 28.81 -16.95
N GLY A 85 -2.90 28.38 -15.98
CA GLY A 85 -1.89 29.21 -15.31
C GLY A 85 -0.60 29.45 -16.11
N GLU A 86 -0.22 28.52 -17.00
CA GLU A 86 1.01 28.65 -17.82
C GLU A 86 0.78 29.37 -19.17
N GLY A 87 -0.47 29.69 -19.51
CA GLY A 87 -0.87 30.36 -20.76
C GLY A 87 -0.70 31.89 -20.80
N GLY A 88 0.29 32.45 -20.09
CA GLY A 88 0.57 33.89 -20.11
C GLY A 88 1.32 34.35 -21.36
N ASP A 89 0.63 35.09 -22.24
CA ASP A 89 1.15 35.94 -23.34
C ASP A 89 2.05 35.28 -24.39
N VAL A 90 1.53 34.27 -25.11
CA VAL A 90 2.03 33.98 -26.47
C VAL A 90 0.88 34.15 -27.45
N ASP A 91 0.85 35.30 -28.15
CA ASP A 91 0.05 35.54 -29.34
C ASP A 91 0.38 34.47 -30.41
N VAL A 92 -0.35 33.36 -30.41
CA VAL A 92 -0.23 32.33 -31.46
C VAL A 92 -1.61 31.98 -31.99
N ASP A 93 -1.72 32.11 -33.31
CA ASP A 93 -2.89 31.90 -34.15
C ASP A 93 -3.83 30.78 -33.70
N MET A 94 -5.11 31.15 -33.62
CA MET A 94 -6.25 30.26 -33.48
C MET A 94 -6.24 29.20 -34.60
N ASN A 95 -5.89 27.97 -34.25
CA ASN A 95 -6.40 26.81 -34.95
C ASN A 95 -6.99 25.82 -33.94
N HIS A 96 -8.32 25.79 -33.87
CA HIS A 96 -9.12 24.95 -33.00
C HIS A 96 -8.82 23.46 -33.23
N SER A 97 -7.94 22.89 -32.41
CA SER A 97 -7.88 21.45 -32.17
C SER A 97 -8.44 21.19 -30.78
N SER A 98 -9.76 21.12 -30.69
CA SER A 98 -10.49 20.60 -29.53
C SER A 98 -10.02 19.16 -29.26
N SER A 99 -9.06 19.00 -28.35
CA SER A 99 -8.66 17.68 -27.86
C SER A 99 -9.77 17.13 -26.98
N SER A 100 -10.61 16.33 -27.61
CA SER A 100 -11.55 15.43 -26.94
C SER A 100 -10.78 14.52 -25.97
N PHE A 101 -10.73 14.89 -24.70
CA PHE A 101 -10.20 14.03 -23.63
C PHE A 101 -11.19 12.87 -23.43
N SER A 102 -10.86 11.70 -24.00
CA SER A 102 -11.63 10.48 -23.79
C SER A 102 -11.35 9.96 -22.37
N VAL A 103 -12.35 10.05 -21.51
CA VAL A 103 -12.34 9.61 -20.09
C VAL A 103 -12.30 8.07 -19.96
N GLU A 104 -12.28 7.32 -21.05
CA GLU A 104 -12.26 5.84 -21.01
C GLU A 104 -10.85 5.23 -20.91
N GLY A 105 -9.80 6.05 -20.99
CA GLY A 105 -8.43 5.61 -20.77
C GLY A 105 -8.04 5.77 -19.31
N ASN A 106 -7.39 4.75 -18.75
CA ASN A 106 -6.75 4.75 -17.43
C ASN A 106 -5.61 5.79 -17.40
N ALA A 107 -5.94 7.08 -17.50
CA ALA A 107 -5.01 8.18 -17.63
C ALA A 107 -4.12 8.19 -16.40
N LEU A 108 -2.84 7.89 -16.62
CA LEU A 108 -1.84 7.82 -15.58
C LEU A 108 -1.72 9.22 -14.97
N VAL A 109 -2.18 9.36 -13.72
CA VAL A 109 -2.17 10.64 -13.02
C VAL A 109 -0.71 11.07 -12.87
N SER A 110 -0.30 12.11 -13.60
CA SER A 110 1.08 12.56 -13.62
C SER A 110 1.54 13.14 -12.30
N HIS A 111 0.61 13.70 -11.52
CA HIS A 111 0.87 14.39 -10.28
C HIS A 111 -0.23 14.09 -9.25
N VAL A 112 0.13 13.76 -8.02
CA VAL A 112 -0.82 13.61 -6.90
C VAL A 112 -1.11 15.01 -6.31
N PRO A 113 -2.29 15.60 -6.56
CA PRO A 113 -2.56 16.99 -6.20
C PRO A 113 -2.66 17.23 -4.69
N ASP A 114 -3.16 16.25 -3.94
CA ASP A 114 -3.32 16.31 -2.50
C ASP A 114 -2.80 15.02 -1.88
N LYS A 115 -1.54 15.06 -1.41
CA LYS A 115 -0.83 13.92 -0.84
C LYS A 115 -1.48 13.42 0.45
N GLU A 116 -2.00 14.34 1.27
CA GLU A 116 -2.66 13.99 2.53
C GLU A 116 -3.99 13.28 2.25
N LEU A 117 -4.80 13.81 1.32
CA LEU A 117 -6.03 13.17 0.90
C LEU A 117 -5.75 11.81 0.25
N TRP A 118 -4.77 11.72 -0.65
CA TRP A 118 -4.36 10.46 -1.25
C TRP A 118 -4.02 9.41 -0.18
N GLN A 119 -3.22 9.79 0.83
CA GLN A 119 -2.86 8.88 1.91
C GLN A 119 -4.08 8.43 2.71
N LYS A 120 -5.00 9.34 3.05
CA LYS A 120 -6.26 9.01 3.74
C LYS A 120 -7.12 8.04 2.94
N ILE A 121 -7.21 8.23 1.62
CA ILE A 121 -7.94 7.34 0.71
C ILE A 121 -7.28 5.96 0.68
N THR A 122 -5.95 5.90 0.54
CA THR A 122 -5.18 4.64 0.56
C THR A 122 -5.44 3.86 1.84
N VAL A 123 -5.38 4.51 3.01
CA VAL A 123 -5.70 3.90 4.31
C VAL A 123 -7.15 3.39 4.35
N ALA A 124 -8.09 4.18 3.85
CA ALA A 124 -9.50 3.83 3.82
C ALA A 124 -9.76 2.60 2.93
N PHE A 125 -9.16 2.56 1.74
CA PHE A 125 -9.30 1.44 0.80
C PHE A 125 -8.68 0.17 1.39
N TYR A 126 -7.50 0.29 2.00
CA TYR A 126 -6.87 -0.84 2.69
C TYR A 126 -7.71 -1.34 3.87
N SER A 127 -8.45 -0.46 4.56
CA SER A 127 -9.38 -0.89 5.62
C SER A 127 -10.48 -1.83 5.10
N VAL A 128 -10.99 -1.59 3.88
CA VAL A 128 -11.99 -2.45 3.23
C VAL A 128 -11.37 -3.77 2.77
N CYS A 129 -10.12 -3.75 2.27
CA CYS A 129 -9.37 -4.96 1.91
C CYS A 129 -9.29 -5.96 3.07
N ARG A 130 -9.22 -5.47 4.30
CA ARG A 130 -9.13 -6.27 5.53
C ARG A 130 -10.46 -6.78 6.06
N SER A 131 -11.58 -6.48 5.38
CA SER A 131 -12.91 -6.91 5.81
C SER A 131 -12.97 -8.44 5.99
N PRO A 132 -13.63 -8.95 7.05
CA PRO A 132 -13.95 -10.36 7.18
C PRO A 132 -15.02 -10.83 6.20
N ASP A 133 -15.73 -9.91 5.55
CA ASP A 133 -16.65 -10.22 4.46
C ASP A 133 -15.86 -10.43 3.15
N PRO A 134 -15.83 -11.64 2.57
CA PRO A 134 -15.02 -11.94 1.40
C PRO A 134 -15.35 -11.08 0.15
N PRO A 135 -16.63 -10.82 -0.19
CA PRO A 135 -16.99 -9.88 -1.25
C PRO A 135 -16.44 -8.47 -1.02
N ALA A 136 -16.61 -7.91 0.19
CA ALA A 136 -16.06 -6.59 0.52
C ALA A 136 -14.53 -6.56 0.38
N SER A 137 -13.83 -7.57 0.90
CA SER A 137 -12.37 -7.66 0.81
C SER A 137 -11.89 -7.68 -0.64
N ARG A 138 -12.54 -8.44 -1.52
CA ARG A 138 -12.21 -8.50 -2.95
C ARG A 138 -12.42 -7.16 -3.64
N GLN A 139 -13.58 -6.54 -3.45
CA GLN A 139 -13.85 -5.23 -4.04
C GLN A 139 -12.91 -4.14 -3.51
N GLY A 140 -12.58 -4.18 -2.22
CA GLY A 140 -11.56 -3.33 -1.62
C GLY A 140 -10.20 -3.51 -2.30
N THR A 141 -9.81 -4.77 -2.54
CA THR A 141 -8.55 -5.11 -3.20
C THR A 141 -8.49 -4.60 -4.62
N ASP A 142 -9.56 -4.80 -5.40
CA ASP A 142 -9.63 -4.33 -6.78
C ASP A 142 -9.52 -2.80 -6.85
N CYS A 143 -10.26 -2.10 -6.00
CA CYS A 143 -10.24 -0.64 -5.91
C CYS A 143 -8.87 -0.10 -5.47
N PHE A 144 -8.28 -0.70 -4.42
CA PHE A 144 -6.94 -0.36 -3.94
C PHE A 144 -5.89 -0.54 -5.04
N GLN A 145 -5.91 -1.67 -5.75
CA GLN A 145 -4.95 -1.93 -6.81
C GLN A 145 -5.08 -0.96 -7.98
N ARG A 146 -6.30 -0.60 -8.40
CA ARG A 146 -6.51 0.42 -9.44
C ARG A 146 -5.98 1.78 -8.99
N PHE A 147 -6.29 2.17 -7.75
CA PHE A 147 -5.89 3.45 -7.18
C PHE A 147 -4.36 3.58 -7.12
N ILE A 148 -3.69 2.58 -6.55
CA ILE A 148 -2.23 2.57 -6.48
C ILE A 148 -1.59 2.52 -7.88
N ALA A 149 -2.09 1.67 -8.78
CA ALA A 149 -1.54 1.57 -10.14
C ALA A 149 -1.70 2.85 -10.98
N SER A 150 -2.68 3.71 -10.65
CA SER A 150 -2.83 5.03 -11.29
C SER A 150 -1.86 6.09 -10.75
N THR A 151 -1.13 5.80 -9.67
CA THR A 151 -0.21 6.73 -9.02
C THR A 151 1.21 6.51 -9.51
N LYS A 152 1.87 7.55 -10.05
CA LYS A 152 3.29 7.47 -10.43
C LYS A 152 4.19 7.40 -9.20
N MET A 153 5.27 6.63 -9.28
CA MET A 153 6.20 6.44 -8.16
C MET A 153 6.76 7.79 -7.65
N ASP A 154 7.26 8.62 -8.57
CA ASP A 154 7.91 9.90 -8.27
C ASP A 154 6.92 11.02 -7.85
N SER A 155 5.61 10.75 -7.86
CA SER A 155 4.59 11.76 -7.51
C SER A 155 4.42 11.94 -5.99
N LEU A 156 4.94 10.99 -5.21
CA LEU A 156 4.86 10.97 -3.76
C LEU A 156 6.28 10.85 -3.17
N PRO A 157 6.51 11.43 -1.98
CA PRO A 157 7.80 11.29 -1.32
C PRO A 157 7.95 9.87 -0.74
N ASP A 158 9.19 9.40 -0.64
CA ASP A 158 9.55 8.05 -0.18
C ASP A 158 8.90 7.69 1.16
N GLU A 159 8.85 8.64 2.10
CA GLU A 159 8.29 8.43 3.43
C GLU A 159 6.80 8.08 3.36
N THR A 160 6.08 8.58 2.34
CA THR A 160 4.68 8.22 2.14
C THR A 160 4.55 6.77 1.70
N TRP A 161 5.38 6.31 0.77
CA TRP A 161 5.39 4.92 0.31
C TRP A 161 5.80 3.95 1.43
N LEU A 162 6.84 4.29 2.19
CA LEU A 162 7.27 3.53 3.37
C LEU A 162 6.15 3.45 4.42
N THR A 163 5.45 4.57 4.69
CA THR A 163 4.30 4.58 5.61
C THR A 163 3.19 3.64 5.15
N ILE A 164 2.89 3.59 3.85
CA ILE A 164 1.88 2.67 3.30
C ILE A 164 2.34 1.21 3.39
N LEU A 165 3.60 0.91 3.10
CA LEU A 165 4.15 -0.45 3.27
C LEU A 165 4.08 -0.90 4.73
N HIS A 166 4.51 -0.06 5.68
CA HIS A 166 4.40 -0.32 7.11
C HIS A 166 2.96 -0.57 7.54
N LEU A 167 2.01 0.26 7.08
CA LEU A 167 0.60 0.06 7.34
C LEU A 167 0.15 -1.32 6.87
N ILE A 168 0.48 -1.69 5.63
CA ILE A 168 0.05 -2.95 5.04
C ILE A 168 0.66 -4.13 5.79
N VAL A 169 1.95 -4.13 6.09
CA VAL A 169 2.59 -5.27 6.76
C VAL A 169 2.16 -5.41 8.23
N MET A 170 1.99 -4.29 8.95
CA MET A 170 1.64 -4.29 10.37
C MET A 170 0.15 -4.59 10.64
N LYS A 171 -0.74 -4.25 9.72
CA LYS A 171 -2.19 -4.30 9.95
C LYS A 171 -2.86 -5.47 9.24
N GLN A 172 -2.15 -6.58 9.04
CA GLN A 172 -2.64 -7.75 8.30
C GLN A 172 -3.84 -8.44 8.98
N PRO A 173 -4.80 -8.98 8.21
CA PRO A 173 -5.89 -9.77 8.77
C PRO A 173 -5.39 -11.02 9.51
N PRO A 174 -6.15 -11.55 10.49
CA PRO A 174 -5.86 -12.85 11.08
C PRO A 174 -5.90 -13.97 10.03
N VAL A 175 -5.05 -14.98 10.19
CA VAL A 175 -4.92 -16.13 9.27
C VAL A 175 -6.26 -16.87 9.04
N ARG A 176 -7.13 -16.91 10.06
CA ARG A 176 -8.49 -17.48 9.95
C ARG A 176 -9.41 -16.76 8.96
N ASN A 177 -9.12 -15.51 8.62
CA ASN A 177 -9.83 -14.74 7.61
C ASN A 177 -9.10 -14.90 6.27
N GLU A 178 -9.17 -16.12 5.73
CA GLU A 178 -8.28 -16.58 4.66
C GLU A 178 -8.32 -15.68 3.42
N VAL A 179 -9.53 -15.31 2.95
CA VAL A 179 -9.69 -14.49 1.75
C VAL A 179 -9.06 -13.10 1.92
N ALA A 180 -9.33 -12.44 3.05
CA ALA A 180 -8.75 -11.13 3.29
C ALA A 180 -7.23 -11.20 3.51
N ARG A 181 -6.74 -12.27 4.16
CA ARG A 181 -5.30 -12.49 4.36
C ARG A 181 -4.58 -12.71 3.03
N ILE A 182 -5.15 -13.52 2.13
CA ILE A 182 -4.66 -13.70 0.76
C ILE A 182 -4.58 -12.35 0.04
N ASN A 183 -5.70 -11.63 0.02
CA ASN A 183 -5.81 -10.35 -0.65
C ASN A 183 -4.81 -9.31 -0.13
N CYS A 184 -4.68 -9.17 1.20
CA CYS A 184 -3.76 -8.21 1.82
C CYS A 184 -2.29 -8.60 1.65
N CYS A 185 -1.97 -9.90 1.60
CA CYS A 185 -0.64 -10.39 1.27
C CYS A 185 -0.29 -10.11 -0.20
N ALA A 186 -1.24 -10.30 -1.11
CA ALA A 186 -1.06 -9.99 -2.53
C ALA A 186 -0.87 -8.48 -2.75
N ILE A 187 -1.63 -7.64 -2.03
CA ILE A 187 -1.43 -6.18 -2.02
C ILE A 187 -0.02 -5.84 -1.53
N LEU A 188 0.44 -6.41 -0.41
CA LEU A 188 1.79 -6.17 0.11
C LEU A 188 2.85 -6.50 -0.94
N GLY A 189 2.79 -7.70 -1.53
CA GLY A 189 3.74 -8.12 -2.56
C GLY A 189 3.73 -7.20 -3.79
N LYS A 190 2.55 -6.75 -4.24
CA LYS A 190 2.40 -5.86 -5.40
C LYS A 190 2.92 -4.44 -5.11
N VAL A 191 2.59 -3.87 -3.95
CA VAL A 191 3.08 -2.54 -3.56
C VAL A 191 4.59 -2.59 -3.37
N LEU A 192 5.10 -3.61 -2.66
CA LEU A 192 6.54 -3.76 -2.46
C LEU A 192 7.27 -3.91 -3.80
N LEU A 193 6.79 -4.76 -4.72
CA LEU A 193 7.37 -4.90 -6.06
C LEU A 193 7.42 -3.57 -6.81
N MET A 194 6.36 -2.77 -6.71
CA MET A 194 6.26 -1.48 -7.38
C MET A 194 7.24 -0.45 -6.82
N THR A 195 7.47 -0.45 -5.50
CA THR A 195 8.21 0.62 -4.82
C THR A 195 9.66 0.26 -4.51
N ILE A 196 9.98 -1.01 -4.29
CA ILE A 196 11.26 -1.43 -3.68
C ILE A 196 12.47 -1.08 -4.55
N ALA A 197 12.34 -1.14 -5.88
CA ALA A 197 13.43 -0.76 -6.78
C ALA A 197 13.86 0.68 -6.50
N HIS A 198 12.91 1.62 -6.60
CA HIS A 198 13.12 3.04 -6.32
C HIS A 198 13.59 3.30 -4.89
N LEU A 199 12.86 2.78 -3.89
CA LEU A 199 13.16 3.07 -2.48
C LEU A 199 14.52 2.51 -2.05
N SER A 200 15.00 1.41 -2.66
CA SER A 200 16.30 0.80 -2.33
C SER A 200 17.51 1.57 -2.84
N GLU A 201 17.35 2.49 -3.79
CA GLU A 201 18.45 3.32 -4.30
C GLU A 201 18.94 4.31 -3.23
N SER A 202 18.04 4.75 -2.35
CA SER A 202 18.38 5.59 -1.20
C SER A 202 18.72 4.74 0.02
N ARG A 203 19.97 4.84 0.48
CA ARG A 203 20.43 4.13 1.70
C ARG A 203 19.72 4.58 2.96
N ASP A 204 19.19 5.80 2.99
CA ASP A 204 18.45 6.32 4.14
C ASP A 204 17.16 5.54 4.39
N ASN A 205 16.59 4.93 3.34
CA ASN A 205 15.38 4.10 3.42
C ASN A 205 15.65 2.65 3.86
N TRP A 206 16.92 2.21 3.93
CA TRP A 206 17.25 0.79 4.11
C TRP A 206 16.80 0.23 5.46
N GLU A 207 16.83 1.03 6.53
CA GLU A 207 16.38 0.59 7.85
C GLU A 207 14.89 0.22 7.83
N ASP A 208 14.05 1.12 7.31
CA ASP A 208 12.60 0.91 7.20
C ASP A 208 12.27 -0.22 6.23
N LEU A 209 12.92 -0.28 5.06
CA LEU A 209 12.73 -1.37 4.11
C LEU A 209 13.14 -2.72 4.70
N THR A 210 14.22 -2.76 5.50
CA THR A 210 14.69 -3.99 6.15
C THR A 210 13.66 -4.47 7.17
N ASP A 211 13.08 -3.57 7.96
CA ASP A 211 12.00 -3.90 8.89
C ASP A 211 10.76 -4.43 8.13
N ILE A 212 10.33 -3.75 7.05
CA ILE A 212 9.22 -4.19 6.21
C ILE A 212 9.44 -5.61 5.65
N VAL A 213 10.63 -5.89 5.11
CA VAL A 213 10.97 -7.21 4.53
C VAL A 213 11.02 -8.30 5.60
N ASN A 214 11.61 -8.02 6.77
CA ASN A 214 11.63 -8.96 7.88
C ASN A 214 10.22 -9.29 8.36
N GLN A 215 9.34 -8.29 8.49
CA GLN A 215 7.96 -8.53 8.86
C GLN A 215 7.17 -9.29 7.78
N MET A 216 7.46 -9.03 6.50
CA MET A 216 6.91 -9.81 5.40
C MET A 216 7.38 -11.27 5.43
N ALA A 217 8.63 -11.54 5.81
CA ALA A 217 9.14 -12.90 6.01
C ALA A 217 8.40 -13.61 7.16
N VAL A 218 8.18 -12.92 8.29
CA VAL A 218 7.38 -13.46 9.41
C VAL A 218 5.96 -13.81 8.94
N LEU A 219 5.29 -12.89 8.22
CA LEU A 219 3.96 -13.10 7.66
C LEU A 219 3.92 -14.29 6.69
N THR A 220 4.94 -14.43 5.85
CA THR A 220 5.10 -15.55 4.93
C THR A 220 5.17 -16.86 5.70
N GLY A 221 6.03 -16.92 6.73
CA GLY A 221 6.17 -18.08 7.60
C GLY A 221 4.85 -18.44 8.32
N GLU A 222 4.06 -17.45 8.74
CA GLU A 222 2.72 -17.68 9.31
C GLU A 222 1.76 -18.31 8.30
N ASN A 223 1.64 -17.72 7.11
CA ASN A 223 0.72 -18.18 6.07
C ASN A 223 1.07 -19.61 5.61
N LEU A 224 2.36 -19.91 5.43
CA LEU A 224 2.84 -21.22 4.97
C LEU A 224 2.65 -22.34 6.01
N ARG A 225 2.45 -22.00 7.29
CA ARG A 225 2.17 -23.02 8.33
C ARG A 225 0.76 -23.61 8.24
N GLU A 226 -0.21 -22.88 7.68
CA GLU A 226 -1.60 -23.38 7.57
C GLU A 226 -1.74 -24.56 6.60
N GLY A 227 -0.88 -24.64 5.57
CA GLY A 227 -0.92 -25.73 4.57
C GLY A 227 -0.55 -27.12 5.11
N ARG A 228 -0.13 -27.24 6.38
CA ARG A 228 0.30 -28.53 6.98
C ARG A 228 -0.84 -29.40 7.50
N ARG A 229 -2.11 -28.97 7.39
CA ARG A 229 -3.29 -29.67 7.96
C ARG A 229 -4.01 -30.61 6.98
N GLY A 230 -3.26 -31.30 6.11
CA GLY A 230 -3.77 -32.43 5.30
C GLY A 230 -4.39 -32.06 3.95
N THR A 231 -4.68 -30.79 3.69
CA THR A 231 -4.96 -30.25 2.35
C THR A 231 -4.21 -28.93 2.19
N VAL A 232 -3.71 -28.66 1.00
CA VAL A 232 -3.02 -27.39 0.72
C VAL A 232 -4.06 -26.29 0.75
N SER A 233 -3.91 -25.31 1.65
CA SER A 233 -4.84 -24.21 1.76
C SER A 233 -4.63 -23.20 0.61
N PRO A 234 -5.69 -22.56 0.09
CA PRO A 234 -5.56 -21.45 -0.84
C PRO A 234 -4.58 -20.36 -0.37
N LEU A 235 -4.52 -20.09 0.94
CA LEU A 235 -3.56 -19.16 1.52
C LEU A 235 -2.11 -19.62 1.35
N PHE A 236 -1.85 -20.91 1.54
CA PHE A 236 -0.52 -21.49 1.31
C PHE A 236 -0.11 -21.30 -0.15
N GLU A 237 -0.97 -21.71 -1.10
CA GLU A 237 -0.65 -21.66 -2.53
C GLU A 237 -0.43 -20.22 -3.01
N SER A 238 -1.31 -19.30 -2.63
CA SER A 238 -1.21 -17.90 -3.02
C SER A 238 0.04 -17.23 -2.42
N THR A 239 0.38 -17.54 -1.16
CA THR A 239 1.62 -17.04 -0.53
C THR A 239 2.84 -17.62 -1.25
N LEU A 240 2.86 -18.93 -1.49
CA LEU A 240 3.96 -19.60 -2.18
C LEU A 240 4.24 -18.95 -3.55
N GLN A 241 3.19 -18.76 -4.35
CA GLN A 241 3.30 -18.14 -5.68
C GLN A 241 3.80 -16.69 -5.59
N SER A 242 3.22 -15.88 -4.70
CA SER A 242 3.56 -14.47 -4.58
C SER A 242 5.01 -14.26 -4.13
N ILE A 243 5.45 -15.03 -3.12
CA ILE A 243 6.80 -14.92 -2.58
C ILE A 243 7.84 -15.48 -3.53
N THR A 244 7.54 -16.58 -4.23
CA THR A 244 8.44 -17.11 -5.27
C THR A 244 8.62 -16.09 -6.39
N PHE A 245 7.52 -15.50 -6.87
CA PHE A 245 7.58 -14.47 -7.91
C PHE A 245 8.40 -13.26 -7.46
N LEU A 246 8.13 -12.73 -6.26
CA LEU A 246 8.83 -11.58 -5.70
C LEU A 246 10.34 -11.86 -5.55
N SER A 247 10.69 -13.00 -4.95
CA SER A 247 12.10 -13.38 -4.72
C SER A 247 12.87 -13.53 -6.03
N ASN A 248 12.25 -14.15 -7.03
CA ASN A 248 12.85 -14.29 -8.37
C ASN A 248 12.99 -12.94 -9.07
N HIS A 249 12.03 -12.03 -8.89
CA HIS A 249 12.10 -10.69 -9.48
C HIS A 249 13.27 -9.89 -8.88
N MET A 250 13.50 -9.93 -7.56
CA MET A 250 14.58 -9.15 -6.92
C MET A 250 15.99 -9.48 -7.40
N VAL A 251 16.21 -10.72 -7.88
CA VAL A 251 17.51 -11.17 -8.44
C VAL A 251 17.53 -11.18 -9.96
N SER A 252 16.45 -10.73 -10.60
CA SER A 252 16.37 -10.65 -12.05
C SER A 252 17.25 -9.53 -12.60
N GLU A 253 17.61 -9.65 -13.87
CA GLU A 253 18.32 -8.59 -14.59
C GLU A 253 17.43 -7.34 -14.74
N GLU A 254 16.11 -7.53 -14.82
CA GLU A 254 15.09 -6.48 -14.96
C GLU A 254 14.90 -5.63 -13.70
N PHE A 255 15.30 -6.12 -12.53
CA PHE A 255 15.21 -5.35 -11.29
C PHE A 255 16.16 -4.15 -11.32
N SER A 256 15.63 -2.93 -11.30
CA SER A 256 16.43 -1.71 -11.46
C SER A 256 16.98 -1.13 -10.15
N GLY A 257 16.56 -1.66 -8.99
CA GLY A 257 17.02 -1.17 -7.68
C GLY A 257 18.43 -1.65 -7.30
N ASP A 258 18.79 -1.41 -6.03
CA ASP A 258 20.08 -1.84 -5.50
C ASP A 258 20.20 -3.38 -5.52
N LYS A 259 21.16 -3.90 -6.28
CA LYS A 259 21.32 -5.34 -6.52
C LYS A 259 21.71 -6.11 -5.25
N GLU A 260 22.49 -5.51 -4.36
CA GLU A 260 22.92 -6.15 -3.11
C GLU A 260 21.71 -6.29 -2.18
N TYR A 261 20.96 -5.19 -2.03
CA TYR A 261 19.71 -5.16 -1.28
C TYR A 261 18.68 -6.14 -1.84
N GLY A 262 18.44 -6.12 -3.16
CA GLY A 262 17.52 -7.05 -3.83
C GLY A 262 17.90 -8.52 -3.62
N THR A 263 19.18 -8.86 -3.69
CA THR A 263 19.67 -10.21 -3.38
C THR A 263 19.37 -10.60 -1.93
N TRP A 264 19.64 -9.71 -0.97
CA TRP A 264 19.32 -9.95 0.44
C TRP A 264 17.82 -10.16 0.68
N VAL A 265 16.95 -9.35 0.04
CA VAL A 265 15.49 -9.53 0.12
C VAL A 265 15.07 -10.89 -0.43
N SER A 266 15.61 -11.27 -1.59
CA SER A 266 15.35 -12.58 -2.21
C SER A 266 15.73 -13.73 -1.28
N ASP A 267 16.96 -13.71 -0.74
CA ASP A 267 17.45 -14.75 0.17
C ASP A 267 16.60 -14.84 1.45
N THR A 268 16.24 -13.69 2.02
CA THR A 268 15.39 -13.61 3.21
C THR A 268 14.04 -14.28 2.97
N LEU A 269 13.37 -13.97 1.86
CA LEU A 269 12.07 -14.52 1.51
C LEU A 269 12.15 -16.00 1.10
N LEU A 270 13.18 -16.41 0.36
CA LEU A 270 13.42 -17.80 -0.01
C LEU A 270 13.66 -18.70 1.21
N SER A 271 14.34 -18.17 2.24
CA SER A 271 14.56 -18.93 3.48
C SER A 271 13.23 -19.36 4.15
N GLU A 272 12.15 -18.60 3.99
CA GLU A 272 10.82 -18.99 4.47
C GLU A 272 10.19 -20.10 3.61
N LEU A 273 10.42 -20.08 2.30
CA LEU A 273 9.96 -21.13 1.38
C LEU A 273 10.71 -22.45 1.61
N GLU A 274 12.01 -22.39 1.93
CA GLU A 274 12.82 -23.56 2.26
C GLU A 274 12.30 -24.29 3.51
N LYS A 275 11.81 -23.57 4.53
CA LYS A 275 11.24 -24.17 5.75
C LYS A 275 10.03 -25.07 5.49
N VAL A 276 9.38 -24.93 4.34
CA VAL A 276 8.27 -25.79 3.90
C VAL A 276 8.62 -26.70 2.72
N GLY A 277 9.91 -26.80 2.37
CA GLY A 277 10.39 -27.64 1.28
C GLY A 277 10.09 -27.10 -0.11
N ALA A 278 9.74 -25.82 -0.23
CA ALA A 278 9.36 -25.18 -1.49
C ALA A 278 10.45 -24.27 -2.09
N GLY A 279 11.66 -24.28 -1.53
CA GLY A 279 12.80 -23.47 -2.02
C GLY A 279 13.32 -23.86 -3.41
N GLY A 280 12.91 -25.02 -3.96
CA GLY A 280 13.38 -25.51 -5.26
C GLY A 280 12.90 -24.73 -6.49
N GLY A 281 12.03 -23.71 -6.31
CA GLY A 281 11.54 -22.83 -7.38
C GLY A 281 12.46 -21.64 -7.72
N SER A 282 13.55 -21.44 -6.98
CA SER A 282 14.53 -20.37 -7.26
C SER A 282 15.48 -20.78 -8.38
N VAL A 283 15.47 -20.03 -9.48
CA VAL A 283 16.20 -20.39 -10.72
C VAL A 283 17.65 -19.89 -10.72
N LYS A 284 18.07 -19.01 -9.78
CA LYS A 284 19.38 -18.31 -9.92
C LYS A 284 20.24 -18.05 -8.65
N ASN A 285 19.84 -18.40 -7.42
CA ASN A 285 20.58 -17.96 -6.21
C ASN A 285 21.90 -18.68 -5.88
N VAL A 286 22.30 -19.71 -6.64
CA VAL A 286 23.55 -20.45 -6.35
C VAL A 286 24.83 -19.63 -6.66
N ALA A 287 24.72 -18.52 -7.41
CA ALA A 287 25.89 -17.74 -7.84
C ALA A 287 26.23 -16.52 -6.95
N ALA A 288 25.32 -16.07 -6.07
CA ALA A 288 25.48 -14.80 -5.33
C ALA A 288 25.94 -14.96 -3.86
N THR A 289 25.98 -16.18 -3.31
CA THR A 289 26.26 -16.43 -1.89
C THR A 289 27.75 -16.40 -1.50
N THR A 290 28.60 -15.72 -2.29
CA THR A 290 30.00 -15.49 -1.87
C THR A 290 30.04 -14.31 -0.89
N ARG A 291 29.72 -14.61 0.36
CA ARG A 291 29.86 -13.73 1.53
C ARG A 291 31.17 -12.93 1.45
N PRO A 292 31.19 -11.60 1.58
CA PRO A 292 32.43 -10.88 1.77
C PRO A 292 33.02 -11.32 3.12
N ALA A 293 34.17 -11.98 3.07
CA ALA A 293 34.91 -12.33 4.27
C ALA A 293 35.27 -11.03 5.02
N PRO A 294 35.17 -11.00 6.36
CA PRO A 294 35.74 -9.91 7.11
C PRO A 294 37.25 -9.90 6.84
N HIS A 295 37.79 -8.76 6.40
CA HIS A 295 39.24 -8.54 6.34
C HIS A 295 39.81 -8.70 7.76
N GLY A 296 40.30 -9.90 8.04
CA GLY A 296 41.12 -10.21 9.20
C GLY A 296 42.57 -9.92 8.85
N ASP A 297 43.09 -8.84 9.40
CA ASP A 297 44.51 -8.57 9.45
C ASP A 297 45.17 -9.55 10.43
N SER A 298 46.25 -10.15 9.97
CA SER A 298 46.92 -11.27 10.61
C SER A 298 47.86 -10.83 11.73
N THR A 299 47.72 -11.40 12.93
CA THR A 299 48.90 -11.76 13.73
C THR A 299 48.59 -13.00 14.59
N GLN A 300 49.35 -14.07 14.34
CA GLN A 300 49.37 -15.30 15.13
C GLN A 300 50.04 -15.06 16.48
N GLU A 301 49.53 -15.69 17.54
CA GLU A 301 50.38 -16.44 18.47
C GLU A 301 49.58 -17.55 19.15
N ALA A 302 50.21 -18.73 19.21
CA ALA A 302 49.63 -19.97 19.69
C ALA A 302 49.73 -20.06 21.22
N MET A 303 48.70 -20.57 21.88
CA MET A 303 48.88 -21.44 23.05
C MET A 303 47.62 -22.23 23.43
N THR A 304 47.90 -23.47 23.82
CA THR A 304 47.05 -24.56 24.31
C THR A 304 46.20 -24.23 25.54
N GLY A 305 45.02 -24.83 25.67
CA GLY A 305 44.42 -25.10 27.00
C GLY A 305 42.90 -25.15 27.08
N ALA A 306 42.39 -26.36 27.34
CA ALA A 306 41.18 -26.78 28.07
C ALA A 306 40.01 -25.79 28.33
N ALA A 307 38.79 -26.32 28.10
CA ALA A 307 37.49 -25.81 28.53
C ALA A 307 37.40 -25.60 30.08
N PRO A 308 36.45 -24.77 30.59
CA PRO A 308 35.06 -25.20 30.69
C PRO A 308 33.98 -24.13 30.45
N SER A 309 32.78 -24.66 30.26
CA SER A 309 31.45 -24.04 30.22
C SER A 309 31.18 -22.92 31.25
N SER A 310 30.54 -21.83 30.81
CA SER A 310 29.62 -21.06 31.66
C SER A 310 28.48 -20.46 30.82
N SER A 311 27.25 -20.65 31.29
CA SER A 311 26.04 -20.14 30.68
C SER A 311 25.78 -18.72 31.17
N THR A 312 25.56 -17.76 30.28
CA THR A 312 25.10 -16.42 30.63
C THR A 312 23.73 -16.18 30.01
N THR A 313 22.73 -16.06 30.89
CA THR A 313 21.36 -15.68 30.59
C THR A 313 21.32 -14.20 30.21
N ILE A 314 20.80 -13.89 29.02
CA ILE A 314 20.56 -12.51 28.55
C ILE A 314 19.05 -12.22 28.68
N ASP A 315 18.75 -11.12 29.37
CA ASP A 315 17.43 -10.63 29.75
C ASP A 315 16.79 -9.81 28.59
N PRO A 316 15.61 -10.18 28.06
CA PRO A 316 15.02 -9.50 26.89
C PRO A 316 13.99 -8.45 27.35
N LYS A 317 14.42 -7.22 27.65
CA LYS A 317 13.47 -6.13 27.99
C LYS A 317 13.74 -4.75 27.38
N VAL A 318 14.62 -4.64 26.39
CA VAL A 318 14.98 -3.32 25.81
C VAL A 318 14.36 -3.07 24.42
N GLY A 319 13.85 -4.09 23.73
CA GLY A 319 13.28 -3.95 22.37
C GLY A 319 11.80 -3.52 22.29
N GLU A 320 10.97 -3.82 23.28
CA GLU A 320 9.51 -3.64 23.18
C GLU A 320 9.04 -2.16 23.31
N ARG A 321 9.88 -1.26 23.83
CA ARG A 321 9.47 0.13 24.10
C ARG A 321 9.47 1.05 22.87
N LYS A 322 10.25 0.75 21.82
CA LYS A 322 10.25 1.56 20.59
C LYS A 322 9.14 1.16 19.61
N GLN A 323 8.78 -0.12 19.51
CA GLN A 323 7.70 -0.61 18.65
C GLN A 323 6.29 -0.16 19.09
N GLN A 324 6.06 0.04 20.40
CA GLN A 324 4.78 0.59 20.89
C GLN A 324 4.59 2.08 20.55
N ALA A 325 5.67 2.87 20.40
CA ALA A 325 5.57 4.29 20.10
C ALA A 325 5.14 4.56 18.64
N ASN A 326 5.67 3.80 17.67
CA ASN A 326 5.29 3.96 16.25
C ASN A 326 3.87 3.43 15.95
N THR A 327 3.42 2.38 16.64
CA THR A 327 2.05 1.86 16.49
C THR A 327 1.01 2.83 17.05
N ALA A 328 1.33 3.51 18.16
CA ALA A 328 0.45 4.52 18.77
C ALA A 328 0.29 5.79 17.91
N ALA A 329 1.32 6.20 17.14
CA ALA A 329 1.23 7.35 16.24
C ALA A 329 0.29 7.09 15.05
N VAL A 330 0.29 5.87 14.49
CA VAL A 330 -0.61 5.47 13.39
C VAL A 330 -2.04 5.29 13.89
N ASP A 331 -2.24 4.71 15.08
CA ASP A 331 -3.58 4.58 15.67
C ASP A 331 -4.12 5.92 16.21
N GLN A 332 -3.26 6.86 16.64
CA GLN A 332 -3.66 8.25 16.92
C GLN A 332 -4.04 8.99 15.64
N ALA A 333 -3.30 8.88 14.53
CA ALA A 333 -3.70 9.52 13.27
C ALA A 333 -5.12 9.10 12.79
N VAL A 334 -5.56 7.90 13.15
CA VAL A 334 -6.93 7.40 12.88
C VAL A 334 -7.95 7.84 13.95
N ALA A 335 -7.54 8.05 15.20
CA ALA A 335 -8.42 8.40 16.31
C ALA A 335 -8.60 9.93 16.53
N THR A 336 -7.57 10.77 16.31
CA THR A 336 -7.62 12.20 16.67
C THR A 336 -8.41 13.09 15.69
N GLN A 337 -8.95 12.56 14.58
CA GLN A 337 -9.86 13.30 13.70
C GLN A 337 -11.36 13.15 14.06
N GLY A 338 -11.66 12.46 15.16
CA GLY A 338 -13.04 12.18 15.60
C GLY A 338 -13.64 13.12 16.65
N ASP A 339 -12.84 13.89 17.41
CA ASP A 339 -13.27 14.39 18.73
C ASP A 339 -13.17 15.91 18.95
N ALA A 340 -13.12 16.71 17.88
CA ALA A 340 -13.13 18.18 17.98
C ALA A 340 -14.33 18.80 17.27
N ALA A 341 -15.55 18.50 17.75
CA ALA A 341 -16.74 19.34 17.55
C ALA A 341 -17.96 18.86 18.37
N GLU A 342 -17.89 18.79 19.71
CA GLU A 342 -19.10 18.86 20.53
C GLU A 342 -18.85 19.67 21.82
N GLY A 343 -19.53 20.82 21.89
CA GLY A 343 -19.96 21.45 23.14
C GLY A 343 -19.79 22.96 23.20
N PRO A 344 -20.71 23.69 23.87
CA PRO A 344 -22.16 23.55 23.96
C PRO A 344 -22.93 24.44 22.98
#